data_AF-A0A118JT38-F1
#
_entry.id   AF-A0A118JT38-F1
#
_cell.length_a   1.000
_cell.length_b   1.000
_cell.length_c   1.000
_cell.angle_alpha   90.00
_cell.angle_beta   90.00
_cell.angle_gamma   90.00
#
_symmetry.space_group_name_H-M   'P 1'
#
loop_
_entity.id
_entity.type
_entity.pdbx_description
1 polymer ?
#
loop_
_entity_poly.entity_id
_entity_poly.type
_entity_poly.pdbx_seq_one_letter_code
_entity_poly.pdbx_strand_id
1 'polypeptide(L)' 'MRLVHHPNVIQLKKVMATKTKIFLVMECVRGGELFAKVAKERLKEDLARKYFQQLINIVNYCHSHDVSHHD' A
#
# COMPACT_ATOMS: atom_id res chain seq x y z
N MET A 1 6.81 3.00 -13.86
CA MET A 1 5.53 3.09 -13.13
C MET A 1 5.17 4.55 -12.91
N ARG A 2 4.39 5.12 -13.83
CA ARG A 2 3.77 6.47 -13.71
C ARG A 2 2.22 6.36 -13.62
N LEU A 3 1.70 5.14 -13.43
CA LEU A 3 0.33 4.78 -13.84
C LEU A 3 -0.66 4.47 -12.70
N VAL A 4 -0.23 4.47 -11.44
CA VAL A 4 -1.10 4.12 -10.30
C VAL A 4 -1.23 5.35 -9.42
N HIS A 5 -2.40 6.00 -9.45
CA HIS A 5 -2.75 7.12 -8.58
C HIS A 5 -4.08 6.83 -7.90
N HIS A 6 -4.00 6.39 -6.65
CA HIS A 6 -5.15 6.01 -5.85
C HIS A 6 -4.93 6.47 -4.40
N PRO A 7 -5.95 7.02 -3.71
CA PRO A 7 -5.80 7.59 -2.36
C PRO A 7 -5.34 6.58 -1.29
N ASN A 8 -5.46 5.28 -1.55
CA ASN A 8 -5.00 4.23 -0.65
C ASN A 8 -3.71 3.51 -1.15
N VAL A 9 -3.02 4.08 -2.14
CA VAL A 9 -1.71 3.58 -2.60
C VAL A 9 -0.64 4.63 -2.31
N ILE A 10 0.47 4.21 -1.70
CA ILE A 10 1.58 5.10 -1.37
C ILE A 10 2.21 5.65 -2.65
N GLN A 11 2.35 6.98 -2.71
CA GLN A 11 2.93 7.63 -3.88
C GLN A 11 4.46 7.52 -3.91
N LEU A 12 5.00 7.04 -5.03
CA LEU A 12 6.42 7.16 -5.37
C LEU A 12 6.71 8.57 -5.90
N LYS A 13 7.47 9.36 -5.13
CA LYS A 13 7.77 10.77 -5.44
C LYS A 13 9.01 10.92 -6.31
N LYS A 14 10.05 10.12 -6.05
CA LYS A 14 11.32 10.18 -6.79
C LYS A 14 12.03 8.84 -6.79
N VAL A 15 12.72 8.53 -7.88
CA VAL A 15 13.65 7.41 -7.97
C VAL A 15 15.05 7.97 -8.18
N MET A 16 16.01 7.49 -7.41
CA MET A 16 17.43 7.81 -7.57
C MET A 16 18.21 6.51 -7.68
N ALA A 17 19.33 6.52 -8.39
CA ALA A 17 20.14 5.33 -8.58
C ALA A 17 21.63 5.66 -8.55
N THR A 18 22.41 4.71 -8.05
CA THR A 18 23.86 4.62 -8.27
C THR A 18 24.15 3.37 -9.09
N LYS A 19 25.43 3.07 -9.36
CA LYS A 19 25.82 1.84 -10.08
C LYS A 19 25.34 0.55 -9.41
N THR A 20 25.13 0.56 -8.08
CA THR A 20 24.85 -0.65 -7.29
C THR A 20 23.57 -0.57 -6.46
N LYS A 21 22.88 0.58 -6.43
CA LYS A 21 21.71 0.78 -5.56
C LYS A 21 20.62 1.59 -6.24
N ILE A 22 19.37 1.25 -5.91
CA ILE A 22 18.18 2.03 -6.24
C ILE A 22 17.60 2.59 -4.94
N PHE A 23 17.24 3.86 -4.96
CA PHE A 23 16.61 4.56 -3.84
C PHE A 23 15.22 5.01 -4.28
N LEU A 24 14.20 4.61 -3.53
CA LEU A 24 12.81 4.97 -3.75
C LEU A 24 12.40 6.00 -2.70
N VAL A 25 12.11 7.23 -3.14
CA VAL A 25 11.57 8.29 -2.28
C VAL A 25 10.06 8.24 -2.37
N MET A 26 9.40 7.89 -1.27
CA MET A 26 7.96 7.66 -1.19
C MET A 26 7.31 8.60 -0.17
N GLU A 27 5.98 8.66 -0.18
CA GLU A 27 5.22 9.30 0.90
C GLU A 27 5.52 8.64 2.26
N CYS A 28 5.63 9.45 3.32
CA CYS A 28 5.92 8.99 4.67
C CYS A 28 4.61 8.80 5.45
N VAL A 29 4.30 7.55 5.80
CA VAL A 29 3.10 7.17 6.56
C VAL A 29 3.44 7.06 8.04
N ARG A 30 2.75 7.84 8.90
CA ARG A 30 3.01 7.86 10.35
C ARG A 30 2.24 6.80 11.16
N GLY A 31 1.27 6.14 10.54
CA GLY A 31 0.35 5.20 11.21
C GLY A 31 0.92 3.81 11.52
N GLY A 32 2.13 3.50 11.04
CA GLY A 32 2.72 2.17 11.16
C GLY A 32 2.00 1.11 10.31
N GLU A 33 2.33 -0.16 10.55
CA GLU A 33 1.83 -1.29 9.78
C GLU A 33 0.56 -1.90 10.39
N LEU A 34 -0.38 -2.31 9.53
CA LEU A 34 -1.58 -3.03 9.96
C LEU A 34 -1.24 -4.37 10.62
N PHE A 35 -0.20 -5.06 10.12
CA PHE A 35 0.26 -6.33 10.69
C PHE A 35 0.62 -6.18 12.18
N ALA A 36 1.41 -5.17 12.53
CA ALA A 36 1.80 -4.89 13.91
C ALA A 36 0.60 -4.63 14.83
N LYS A 37 -0.52 -4.13 14.28
CA LYS A 37 -1.77 -3.93 15.03
C LYS A 37 -2.50 -5.25 15.26
N VAL A 38 -2.71 -6.04 14.21
CA VAL A 38 -3.46 -7.31 14.31
C VAL A 38 -2.68 -8.41 15.03
N ALA A 39 -1.35 -8.33 15.06
CA ALA A 39 -0.50 -9.23 15.84
C ALA A 39 -0.64 -9.04 17.36
N LYS A 40 -1.05 -7.84 17.81
CA LYS A 40 -1.24 -7.54 19.24
C LYS A 40 -2.63 -7.89 19.74
N GLU A 41 -3.65 -7.60 18.94
CA GLU A 41 -5.04 -7.81 19.33
C GLU A 41 -5.95 -8.05 18.12
N ARG A 42 -7.05 -8.79 18.35
CA ARG A 42 -8.08 -8.99 17.32
C ARG A 42 -8.86 -7.69 17.13
N LEU A 43 -9.03 -7.30 15.87
CA LEU A 43 -9.87 -6.15 15.53
C LEU A 43 -11.35 -6.47 15.74
N LYS A 44 -12.11 -5.48 16.21
CA LYS A 44 -13.57 -5.52 16.14
C LYS A 44 -14.02 -5.58 14.68
N GLU A 45 -15.12 -6.29 14.44
CA GLU A 45 -15.61 -6.57 13.09
C GLU A 45 -15.82 -5.29 12.26
N ASP A 46 -16.41 -4.25 12.85
CA ASP A 46 -16.66 -2.98 12.15
C ASP A 46 -15.38 -2.31 11.65
N LEU A 47 -14.28 -2.43 12.39
CA LEU A 47 -13.00 -1.87 12.01
C LEU A 47 -12.30 -2.77 10.98
N ALA A 48 -12.36 -4.09 11.16
CA ALA A 48 -11.85 -5.05 10.19
C ALA A 48 -12.51 -4.88 8.82
N ARG A 49 -13.85 -4.70 8.79
CA ARG A 49 -14.63 -4.46 7.58
C ARG A 49 -14.14 -3.22 6.81
N LYS A 50 -13.85 -2.13 7.52
CA LYS A 50 -13.32 -0.89 6.93
C LYS A 50 -11.95 -1.11 6.28
N TYR A 51 -11.01 -1.75 6.97
CA TYR A 51 -9.70 -2.05 6.38
C TYR A 51 -9.82 -2.99 5.19
N PHE A 52 -10.65 -4.02 5.27
CA PHE A 52 -10.87 -4.96 4.18
C PHE A 52 -11.41 -4.27 2.93
N GLN A 53 -12.40 -3.38 3.08
CA GLN A 53 -12.92 -2.59 1.96
C GLN A 53 -11.84 -1.72 1.31
N GLN A 54 -10.99 -1.06 2.11
CA GLN A 54 -9.86 -0.30 1.58
C GLN A 54 -8.89 -1.19 0.78
N LEU A 55 -8.54 -2.37 1.31
CA LEU A 55 -7.65 -3.31 0.63
C LEU A 55 -8.24 -3.81 -0.69
N ILE A 56 -9.50 -4.24 -0.69
CA ILE A 56 -10.16 -4.73 -1.91
C ILE A 56 -10.31 -3.63 -2.95
N ASN A 57 -10.57 -2.38 -2.54
CA ASN A 57 -10.60 -1.25 -3.47
C ASN A 57 -9.25 -1.04 -4.16
N ILE A 58 -8.14 -1.16 -3.42
CA ILE A 58 -6.78 -1.08 -4.00
C ILE A 58 -6.54 -2.23 -4.97
N VAL A 59 -6.83 -3.47 -4.56
CA VAL A 59 -6.61 -4.66 -5.41
C VAL A 59 -7.41 -4.55 -6.70
N ASN A 60 -8.68 -4.13 -6.61
CA ASN A 60 -9.53 -3.91 -7.78
C ASN A 60 -8.97 -2.83 -8.70
N TYR A 61 -8.47 -1.72 -8.13
CA TYR A 61 -7.80 -0.67 -8.90
C TYR A 61 -6.53 -1.19 -9.59
N CYS A 62 -5.69 -1.96 -8.90
CA CYS A 62 -4.48 -2.54 -9.50
C CYS A 62 -4.83 -3.51 -10.65
N HIS A 63 -5.79 -4.40 -10.43
CA HIS A 63 -6.24 -5.36 -11.43
C HIS A 63 -6.85 -4.68 -12.67
N SER A 64 -7.56 -3.55 -12.52
CA SER A 64 -8.09 -2.79 -13.67
C SER A 64 -6.99 -2.08 -14.49
N HIS A 65 -5.75 -2.06 -13.99
CA HIS A 65 -4.58 -1.55 -14.69
C HIS A 65 -3.57 -2.67 -15.02
N ASP A 66 -4.04 -3.92 -15.08
CA ASP A 66 -3.23 -5.12 -15.38
C ASP A 66 -2.04 -5.33 -14.42
N VAL A 67 -2.17 -4.87 -13.17
CA VAL A 67 -1.17 -5.05 -12.11
C VAL A 67 -1.69 -6.01 -11.05
N SER A 68 -0.99 -7.12 -10.87
CA SER A 68 -1.23 -8.07 -9.77
C SER A 68 -0.21 -7.84 -8.65
N HIS A 69 -0.64 -7.96 -7.39
CA HIS A 69 0.20 -7.65 -6.21
C HIS A 69 1.32 -8.67 -5.94
N HIS A 70 1.00 -9.97 -6.03
CA HIS A 70 1.89 -11.12 -5.84
C HIS A 70 2.49 -11.35 -4.43
N ASP A 71 2.45 -10.37 -3.52
CA ASP A 71 2.65 -10.58 -2.07
C ASP A 71 1.95 -9.51 -1.23
#